data_AF-A0A2D8YT64-F1
#
_entry.id   AF-A0A2D8YT64-F1
#
_cell.length_a   1.000
_cell.length_b   1.000
_cell.length_c   1.000
_cell.angle_alpha   90.00
_cell.angle_beta   90.00
_cell.angle_gamma   90.00
#
_symmetry.space_group_name_H-M   'P 1'
#
loop_
_entity.id
_entity.type
_entity.pdbx_description
1 polymer ?
#
loop_
_entity_poly.entity_id
_entity_poly.type
_entity_poly.pdbx_seq_one_letter_code
_entity_poly.pdbx_strand_id
1 'polypeptide(L)'
;MADSSPGGGEHLKLLTRLKNWKGGTEEPNHLILVSFSTLGMTEEEDKQLRKKTDESYERCRERRAAEVYRLTSTDTALLMKLNDYNQMEWTSELKVDLIRVIQQNFPEYFSQIDQSRMLRIINLQGRIGNAIKFLETFDDRAKEAGVGTGETRPLRESDIQVVRDGMRKMGKKAFTDNFIRSQAT
;
A
#
# COMPACT_ATOMS: atom_id res chain seq x y z
N MET A 1 -15.62 14.04 -19.99
CA MET A 1 -14.95 14.28 -18.70
C MET A 1 -15.17 13.03 -17.87
N ALA A 2 -14.15 12.18 -17.75
CA ALA A 2 -14.24 10.90 -17.06
C ALA A 2 -13.47 11.00 -15.75
N ASP A 3 -14.21 11.21 -14.68
CA ASP A 3 -13.70 11.17 -13.31
C ASP A 3 -13.32 9.71 -13.00
N SER A 4 -12.02 9.44 -13.02
CA SER A 4 -11.48 8.11 -12.78
C SER A 4 -11.16 8.02 -11.29
N SER A 5 -11.92 7.23 -10.53
CA SER A 5 -11.66 7.01 -9.10
C SER A 5 -10.17 6.70 -8.85
N PRO A 6 -9.45 7.56 -8.12
CA PRO A 6 -8.00 7.46 -7.99
C PRO A 6 -7.65 6.37 -6.96
N GLY A 7 -7.50 5.13 -7.43
CA GLY A 7 -6.96 4.02 -6.64
C GLY A 7 -7.58 2.65 -6.94
N GLY A 8 -8.86 2.59 -7.31
CA GLY A 8 -9.59 1.30 -7.37
C GLY A 8 -9.20 0.34 -8.50
N GLY A 9 -8.44 0.79 -9.52
CA GLY A 9 -8.14 -0.02 -10.72
C GLY A 9 -6.67 -0.39 -10.91
N GLU A 10 -5.75 0.23 -10.20
CA GLU A 10 -4.31 0.03 -10.47
C GLU A 10 -3.79 -1.29 -9.92
N HIS A 11 -4.36 -1.77 -8.82
CA HIS A 11 -4.16 -3.14 -8.35
C HIS A 11 -4.52 -4.18 -9.44
N LEU A 12 -5.70 -4.05 -10.06
CA LEU A 12 -6.15 -4.97 -11.12
C LEU A 12 -5.28 -4.86 -12.38
N LYS A 13 -4.81 -3.65 -12.72
CA LYS A 13 -3.84 -3.43 -13.80
C LYS A 13 -2.53 -4.14 -13.50
N LEU A 14 -2.00 -4.01 -12.28
CA LEU A 14 -0.78 -4.68 -11.87
C LEU A 14 -0.96 -6.20 -11.87
N LEU A 15 -2.08 -6.71 -11.34
CA LEU A 15 -2.40 -8.13 -11.35
C LEU A 15 -2.42 -8.68 -12.79
N THR A 16 -3.07 -7.96 -13.70
CA THR A 16 -3.09 -8.30 -15.13
C THR A 16 -1.69 -8.25 -15.75
N ARG A 17 -0.90 -7.23 -15.41
CA ARG A 17 0.49 -7.07 -15.85
C ARG A 17 1.37 -8.24 -15.42
N LEU A 18 1.23 -8.70 -14.17
CA LEU A 18 1.97 -9.85 -13.65
C LEU A 18 1.48 -11.17 -14.24
N LYS A 19 0.17 -11.36 -14.43
CA LYS A 19 -0.38 -12.57 -15.09
C LYS A 19 0.10 -12.72 -16.54
N ASN A 20 0.33 -11.61 -17.22
CA ASN A 20 0.84 -11.57 -18.59
C ASN A 20 2.37 -11.44 -18.68
N TRP A 21 3.09 -11.49 -17.56
CA TRP A 21 4.53 -11.36 -17.54
C TRP A 21 5.19 -12.60 -18.16
N LYS A 22 5.98 -12.38 -19.20
CA LYS A 22 6.66 -13.46 -19.95
C LYS A 22 8.09 -13.70 -19.48
N GLY A 23 8.63 -12.79 -18.68
CA GLY A 23 10.05 -12.73 -18.35
C GLY A 23 10.91 -12.37 -19.56
N GLY A 24 12.21 -12.26 -19.32
CA GLY A 24 13.18 -11.88 -20.34
C GLY A 24 14.07 -10.73 -19.88
N THR A 25 14.98 -10.32 -20.74
CA THR A 25 15.95 -9.26 -20.42
C THR A 25 15.30 -7.90 -20.36
N GLU A 26 14.31 -7.59 -21.19
CA GLU A 26 13.68 -6.25 -21.25
C GLU A 26 12.54 -6.05 -20.25
N GLU A 27 12.02 -7.13 -19.67
CA GLU A 27 10.94 -7.08 -18.69
C GLU A 27 11.47 -6.66 -17.30
N PRO A 28 10.67 -5.91 -16.52
CA PRO A 28 10.93 -5.73 -15.11
C PRO A 28 11.05 -7.08 -14.40
N ASN A 29 12.03 -7.21 -13.51
CA ASN A 29 12.31 -8.45 -12.78
C ASN A 29 12.10 -8.33 -11.27
N HIS A 30 11.78 -7.14 -10.76
CA HIS A 30 11.50 -6.91 -9.35
C HIS A 30 10.18 -6.16 -9.17
N LEU A 31 9.40 -6.63 -8.20
CA LEU A 31 8.26 -5.92 -7.64
C LEU A 31 8.66 -5.42 -6.25
N ILE A 32 8.56 -4.12 -6.04
CA ILE A 32 8.76 -3.47 -4.74
C ILE A 32 7.43 -2.97 -4.24
N LEU A 33 7.09 -3.38 -3.03
CA LEU A 33 5.89 -2.95 -2.33
C LEU A 33 6.31 -1.97 -1.25
N VAL A 34 5.75 -0.77 -1.32
CA VAL A 34 5.85 0.26 -0.30
C VAL A 34 4.55 0.28 0.48
N SER A 35 4.63 0.18 1.80
CA SER A 35 3.45 0.21 2.65
C SER A 35 3.61 1.16 3.83
N PHE A 36 2.61 2.03 4.00
CA PHE A 36 2.44 2.89 5.16
C PHE A 36 1.13 2.59 5.91
N SER A 37 0.39 1.56 5.50
CA SER A 37 -0.88 1.13 6.11
C SER A 37 -0.85 0.96 7.63
N THR A 38 0.32 0.62 8.20
CA THR A 38 0.50 0.42 9.64
C THR A 38 0.56 1.70 10.46
N LEU A 39 0.68 2.88 9.83
CA LEU A 39 0.80 4.15 10.54
C LEU A 39 -0.55 4.64 11.09
N GLY A 40 -1.68 4.12 10.59
CA GLY A 40 -3.01 4.43 11.12
C GLY A 40 -3.38 5.91 11.01
N MET A 41 -2.89 6.58 9.96
CA MET A 41 -3.16 7.99 9.66
C MET A 41 -4.64 8.23 9.32
N THR A 42 -5.09 9.46 9.49
CA THR A 42 -6.42 9.92 9.03
C THR A 42 -6.48 9.95 7.50
N GLU A 43 -7.70 9.95 6.93
CA GLU A 43 -7.89 9.99 5.48
C GLU A 43 -7.25 11.23 4.81
N GLU A 44 -7.22 12.37 5.52
CA GLU A 44 -6.60 13.60 5.00
C GLU A 44 -5.06 13.53 5.04
N GLU A 45 -4.49 12.98 6.11
CA GLU A 45 -3.04 12.73 6.20
C GLU A 45 -2.59 11.72 5.13
N ASP A 46 -3.38 10.67 4.89
CA ASP A 46 -3.20 9.71 3.80
C ASP A 46 -3.15 10.39 2.42
N LYS A 47 -4.06 11.33 2.14
CA LYS A 47 -4.07 12.13 0.91
C LYS A 47 -2.82 13.00 0.78
N GLN A 48 -2.38 13.62 1.87
CA GLN A 48 -1.17 14.42 1.90
C GLN A 48 0.08 13.55 1.70
N LEU A 49 0.16 12.40 2.37
CA LEU A 49 1.22 11.42 2.21
C LEU A 49 1.30 10.94 0.77
N ARG A 50 0.17 10.63 0.15
CA ARG A 50 0.10 10.29 -1.27
C ARG A 50 0.77 11.34 -2.14
N LYS A 51 0.39 12.62 -1.98
CA LYS A 51 0.97 13.72 -2.75
C LYS A 51 2.49 13.83 -2.57
N LYS A 52 2.98 13.67 -1.33
CA LYS A 52 4.42 13.77 -1.02
C LYS A 52 5.22 12.57 -1.51
N THR A 53 4.64 11.38 -1.45
CA THR A 53 5.28 10.15 -1.94
C THR A 53 5.27 10.06 -3.46
N ASP A 54 4.25 10.62 -4.14
CA ASP A 54 4.18 10.72 -5.61
C ASP A 54 5.43 11.39 -6.19
N GLU A 55 5.92 12.47 -5.59
CA GLU A 55 7.18 13.12 -6.03
C GLU A 55 8.39 12.17 -5.99
N SER A 56 8.44 11.27 -5.00
CA SER A 56 9.52 10.28 -4.87
C SER A 56 9.36 9.15 -5.89
N TYR A 57 8.12 8.76 -6.20
CA TYR A 57 7.84 7.74 -7.19
C TYR A 57 8.01 8.23 -8.63
N GLU A 58 7.73 9.51 -8.91
CA GLU A 58 8.01 10.12 -10.22
C GLU A 58 9.52 10.16 -10.50
N ARG A 59 10.35 10.46 -9.50
CA ARG A 59 11.82 10.32 -9.65
C ARG A 59 12.23 8.88 -10.00
N CYS A 60 11.52 7.88 -9.49
CA CYS A 60 11.76 6.48 -9.84
C CYS A 60 11.32 6.16 -11.28
N ARG A 61 10.19 6.72 -11.74
CA ARG A 61 9.73 6.63 -13.12
C ARG A 61 10.76 7.20 -14.09
N GLU A 62 11.17 8.44 -13.87
CA GLU A 62 12.07 9.17 -14.78
C GLU A 62 13.47 8.55 -14.84
N ARG A 63 14.07 8.23 -13.69
CA ARG A 63 15.48 7.80 -13.65
C ARG A 63 15.67 6.34 -14.04
N ARG A 64 14.64 5.50 -13.85
CA ARG A 64 14.80 4.03 -13.87
C ARG A 64 13.69 3.30 -14.62
N ALA A 65 12.82 4.03 -15.33
CA ALA A 65 11.69 3.46 -16.06
C ALA A 65 10.80 2.56 -15.18
N ALA A 66 10.63 2.92 -13.90
CA ALA A 66 9.77 2.19 -12.99
C ALA A 66 8.31 2.29 -13.44
N GLU A 67 7.56 1.19 -13.47
CA GLU A 67 6.10 1.25 -13.58
C GLU A 67 5.53 1.35 -12.14
N VAL A 68 4.84 2.45 -11.84
CA VAL A 68 4.28 2.71 -10.50
C VAL A 68 2.78 2.45 -10.50
N TYR A 69 2.31 1.67 -9.53
CA TYR A 69 0.93 1.25 -9.33
C TYR A 69 0.49 1.55 -7.91
N ARG A 70 -0.49 2.44 -7.73
CA ARG A 70 -1.09 2.79 -6.46
C ARG A 70 -2.10 1.73 -6.04
N LEU A 71 -1.83 1.03 -4.94
CA LEU A 71 -2.69 -0.07 -4.48
C LEU A 71 -3.79 0.43 -3.54
N THR A 72 -3.44 1.32 -2.61
CA THR A 72 -4.35 2.02 -1.69
C THR A 72 -3.91 3.47 -1.53
N SER A 73 -4.50 4.24 -0.61
CA SER A 73 -4.02 5.58 -0.24
C SER A 73 -2.56 5.55 0.24
N THR A 74 -2.19 4.52 1.00
CA THR A 74 -0.92 4.39 1.72
C THR A 74 0.04 3.36 1.12
N ASP A 75 -0.44 2.49 0.23
CA ASP A 75 0.35 1.40 -0.35
C ASP A 75 0.59 1.62 -1.85
N THR A 76 1.83 1.38 -2.28
CA THR A 76 2.27 1.55 -3.67
C THR A 76 3.16 0.39 -4.09
N ALA A 77 2.94 -0.11 -5.30
CA ALA A 77 3.79 -1.07 -5.96
C ALA A 77 4.63 -0.39 -7.04
N LEU A 78 5.91 -0.73 -7.11
CA LEU A 78 6.82 -0.33 -8.16
C LEU A 78 7.33 -1.59 -8.85
N LEU A 79 7.18 -1.63 -10.16
CA LEU A 79 7.70 -2.69 -11.01
C LEU A 79 8.92 -2.14 -11.77
N MET A 80 10.08 -2.76 -11.60
CA MET A 80 11.30 -2.28 -12.24
C MET A 80 12.33 -3.38 -12.51
N LYS A 81 13.30 -3.04 -13.35
CA LYS A 81 14.43 -3.89 -13.67
C LYS A 81 15.62 -3.53 -12.78
N LEU A 82 15.99 -4.46 -11.90
CA LEU A 82 17.14 -4.35 -11.00
C LEU A 82 18.10 -5.50 -11.23
N ASN A 83 19.38 -5.27 -10.91
CA ASN A 83 20.40 -6.30 -10.81
C ASN A 83 20.93 -6.33 -9.37
N ASP A 84 21.68 -7.37 -9.00
CA ASP A 84 22.15 -7.55 -7.62
C ASP A 84 22.97 -6.35 -7.11
N TYR A 85 23.68 -5.67 -8.01
CA TYR A 85 24.49 -4.50 -7.67
C TYR A 85 23.65 -3.27 -7.34
N ASN A 86 22.67 -2.93 -8.19
CA ASN A 86 21.87 -1.72 -8.01
C ASN A 86 20.65 -1.92 -7.10
N GLN A 87 20.24 -3.16 -6.83
CA GLN A 87 19.08 -3.45 -5.99
C GLN A 87 19.28 -2.89 -4.57
N MET A 88 20.44 -3.15 -3.95
CA MET A 88 20.71 -2.72 -2.57
C MET A 88 20.81 -1.21 -2.46
N GLU A 89 21.56 -0.59 -3.37
CA GLU A 89 21.72 0.86 -3.48
C GLU A 89 20.35 1.54 -3.61
N TRP A 90 19.58 1.13 -4.62
CA TRP A 90 18.29 1.73 -4.91
C TRP A 90 17.27 1.54 -3.79
N THR A 91 17.24 0.35 -3.18
CA THR A 91 16.35 0.09 -2.05
C THR A 91 16.67 1.01 -0.88
N SER A 92 17.96 1.26 -0.64
CA SER A 92 18.42 2.13 0.44
C SER A 92 18.08 3.59 0.14
N GLU A 93 18.30 4.04 -1.09
CA GLU A 93 17.92 5.39 -1.54
C GLU A 93 16.41 5.62 -1.40
N LEU A 94 15.58 4.74 -1.96
CA LEU A 94 14.12 4.86 -1.85
C LEU A 94 13.68 4.83 -0.39
N LYS A 95 14.27 3.95 0.43
CA LYS A 95 13.97 3.89 1.87
C LYS A 95 14.26 5.22 2.55
N VAL A 96 15.43 5.80 2.32
CA VAL A 96 15.82 7.09 2.91
C VAL A 96 14.91 8.22 2.44
N ASP A 97 14.61 8.29 1.15
CA ASP A 97 13.72 9.31 0.58
C ASP A 97 12.33 9.25 1.22
N LEU A 98 11.75 8.05 1.32
CA LEU A 98 10.44 7.84 1.93
C LEU A 98 10.42 8.13 3.43
N ILE A 99 11.45 7.70 4.17
CA ILE A 99 11.59 8.01 5.60
C ILE A 99 11.70 9.52 5.83
N ARG A 100 12.43 10.25 4.97
CA ARG A 100 12.52 11.71 5.03
C ARG A 100 11.17 12.37 4.78
N VAL A 101 10.36 11.85 3.85
CA VAL A 101 8.99 12.35 3.64
C VAL A 101 8.18 12.27 4.93
N ILE A 102 8.19 11.12 5.62
CA ILE A 102 7.50 10.98 6.91
C ILE A 102 8.10 11.92 7.95
N GLN A 103 9.43 11.94 8.12
CA GLN A 103 10.09 12.77 9.12
C GLN A 103 9.78 14.27 8.98
N GLN A 104 9.67 14.77 7.75
CA GLN A 104 9.49 16.20 7.47
C GLN A 104 8.02 16.64 7.52
N ASN A 105 7.09 15.77 7.13
CA ASN A 105 5.68 16.14 6.96
C ASN A 105 4.76 15.53 8.03
N PHE A 106 5.19 14.44 8.67
CA PHE A 106 4.43 13.61 9.61
C PHE A 106 5.32 13.11 10.78
N PRO A 107 6.05 14.02 11.48
CA PRO A 107 7.09 13.65 12.43
C PRO A 107 6.59 12.77 13.60
N GLU A 108 5.32 12.92 13.99
CA GLU A 108 4.66 12.13 15.01
C GLU A 108 4.56 10.63 14.68
N TYR A 109 4.50 10.28 13.39
CA TYR A 109 4.45 8.89 12.92
C TYR A 109 5.85 8.29 12.65
N PHE A 110 6.91 9.11 12.67
CA PHE A 110 8.27 8.66 12.34
C PHE A 110 8.76 7.50 13.23
N SER A 111 8.48 7.57 14.53
CA SER A 111 8.84 6.53 15.50
C SER A 111 8.05 5.23 15.31
N GLN A 112 6.94 5.27 14.58
CA GLN A 112 6.02 4.16 14.36
C GLN A 112 6.32 3.41 13.05
N ILE A 113 7.24 3.91 12.22
CA ILE A 113 7.64 3.25 10.98
C ILE A 113 8.33 1.92 11.30
N ASP A 114 7.65 0.81 10.97
CA ASP A 114 8.31 -0.48 10.89
C ASP A 114 9.12 -0.57 9.59
N GLN A 115 10.42 -0.24 9.69
CA GLN A 115 11.33 -0.25 8.55
C GLN A 115 11.52 -1.62 7.90
N SER A 116 11.18 -2.71 8.60
CA SER A 116 11.23 -4.08 8.07
C SER A 116 10.02 -4.39 7.19
N ARG A 117 8.90 -3.68 7.42
CA ARG A 117 7.63 -3.85 6.68
C ARG A 117 7.39 -2.77 5.64
N MET A 118 8.01 -1.60 5.78
CA MET A 118 7.82 -0.45 4.89
C MET A 118 8.14 -0.76 3.42
N LEU A 119 9.21 -1.54 3.17
CA LEU A 119 9.60 -1.96 1.83
C LEU A 119 9.74 -3.47 1.76
N ARG A 120 8.98 -4.09 0.86
CA ARG A 120 9.11 -5.51 0.53
C ARG A 120 9.49 -5.68 -0.93
N ILE A 121 10.58 -6.40 -1.17
CA ILE A 121 11.09 -6.67 -2.52
C ILE A 121 10.83 -8.12 -2.88
N ILE A 122 10.29 -8.33 -4.07
CA ILE A 122 10.03 -9.64 -4.64
C ILE A 122 10.76 -9.71 -5.98
N ASN A 123 11.81 -10.53 -6.05
CA ASN A 123 12.37 -10.94 -7.33
C ASN A 123 11.34 -11.82 -8.04
N LEU A 124 10.86 -11.38 -9.20
CA LEU A 124 9.82 -12.04 -9.98
C LEU A 124 10.34 -13.30 -10.66
N GLN A 125 11.66 -13.37 -10.93
CA GLN A 125 12.30 -14.57 -11.44
C GLN A 125 12.19 -15.68 -10.38
N GLY A 126 11.33 -16.67 -10.65
CA GLY A 126 11.06 -17.78 -9.75
C GLY A 126 10.05 -17.51 -8.63
N ARG A 127 9.59 -16.26 -8.42
CA ARG A 127 8.57 -15.95 -7.38
C ARG A 127 7.36 -15.16 -7.87
N ILE A 128 7.15 -15.08 -9.18
CA ILE A 128 5.97 -14.40 -9.74
C ILE A 128 4.65 -14.95 -9.22
N GLY A 129 4.53 -16.27 -9.03
CA GLY A 129 3.33 -16.87 -8.43
C GLY A 129 3.04 -16.35 -7.01
N ASN A 130 4.07 -16.03 -6.23
CA ASN A 130 3.90 -15.44 -4.90
C ASN A 130 3.45 -13.98 -4.99
N ALA A 131 3.97 -13.23 -5.96
CA ALA A 131 3.54 -11.85 -6.21
C ALA A 131 2.07 -11.80 -6.66
N ILE A 132 1.66 -12.69 -7.57
CA ILE A 132 0.27 -12.81 -8.03
C ILE A 132 -0.65 -13.16 -6.86
N LYS A 133 -0.34 -14.22 -6.09
CA LYS A 133 -1.14 -14.61 -4.92
C LYS A 133 -1.23 -13.50 -3.87
N PHE A 134 -0.15 -12.76 -3.67
CA PHE A 134 -0.15 -11.60 -2.77
C PHE A 134 -1.16 -10.56 -3.24
N LEU A 135 -1.15 -10.20 -4.52
CA LEU A 135 -2.12 -9.24 -5.07
C LEU A 135 -3.55 -9.80 -5.04
N GLU A 136 -3.77 -11.04 -5.41
CA GLU A 136 -5.12 -11.64 -5.37
C GLU A 136 -5.74 -11.61 -3.97
N THR A 137 -4.92 -11.74 -2.93
CA THR A 137 -5.37 -11.66 -1.53
C THR A 137 -5.24 -10.25 -0.93
N PHE A 138 -4.74 -9.27 -1.69
CA PHE A 138 -4.52 -7.92 -1.21
C PHE A 138 -5.84 -7.20 -0.94
N ASP A 139 -6.81 -7.30 -1.85
CA ASP A 139 -8.13 -6.69 -1.67
C ASP A 139 -8.86 -7.27 -0.47
N ASP A 140 -8.79 -8.60 -0.26
CA ASP A 140 -9.43 -9.24 0.88
C ASP A 140 -8.79 -8.78 2.21
N ARG A 141 -7.47 -8.63 2.24
CA ARG A 141 -6.75 -8.09 3.42
C ARG A 141 -7.00 -6.61 3.65
N ALA A 142 -7.07 -5.81 2.59
CA ALA A 142 -7.38 -4.38 2.68
C ALA A 142 -8.80 -4.18 3.22
N LYS A 143 -9.76 -5.01 2.75
CA LYS A 143 -11.14 -5.04 3.25
C LYS A 143 -11.22 -5.47 4.72
N GLU A 144 -10.47 -6.51 5.12
CA GLU A 144 -10.41 -6.97 6.52
C GLU A 144 -9.76 -5.93 7.45
N ALA A 145 -8.80 -5.14 6.96
CA ALA A 145 -8.09 -4.11 7.71
C ALA A 145 -8.84 -2.76 7.77
N GLY A 146 -9.99 -2.63 7.10
CA GLY A 146 -10.73 -1.36 7.02
C GLY A 146 -10.04 -0.27 6.18
N VAL A 147 -8.95 -0.61 5.46
CA VAL A 147 -8.25 0.30 4.56
C VAL A 147 -8.99 0.26 3.22
N GLY A 148 -9.98 1.13 3.08
CA GLY A 148 -10.90 1.14 1.95
C GLY A 148 -10.17 1.29 0.62
N THR A 149 -10.28 0.29 -0.25
CA THR A 149 -9.98 0.40 -1.68
C THR A 149 -11.10 1.21 -2.36
N GLY A 150 -11.13 2.53 -2.13
CA GLY A 150 -11.79 3.54 -2.97
C GLY A 150 -13.31 3.47 -3.20
N GLU A 151 -14.04 2.44 -2.75
CA GLU A 151 -15.50 2.40 -2.83
C GLU A 151 -16.08 2.21 -1.43
N THR A 152 -16.65 3.29 -0.88
CA THR A 152 -17.51 3.23 0.31
C THR A 152 -18.75 2.40 -0.03
N ARG A 153 -18.67 1.08 0.17
CA ARG A 153 -19.83 0.20 0.08
C ARG A 153 -20.73 0.46 1.30
N PRO A 154 -22.06 0.57 1.11
CA PRO A 154 -23.00 0.70 2.22
C PRO A 154 -22.90 -0.50 3.19
N LEU A 155 -22.93 -0.20 4.49
CA LEU A 155 -22.90 -1.18 5.58
C LEU A 155 -23.98 -2.24 5.36
N ARG A 156 -23.58 -3.51 5.24
CA ARG A 156 -24.52 -4.63 5.19
C ARG A 156 -24.82 -5.11 6.61
N GLU A 157 -25.94 -5.80 6.75
CA GLU A 157 -26.41 -6.33 8.04
C GLU A 157 -25.41 -7.32 8.68
N SER A 158 -24.61 -8.00 7.85
CA SER A 158 -23.47 -8.82 8.29
C SER A 158 -22.40 -8.01 9.03
N ASP A 159 -22.17 -6.77 8.63
CA ASP A 159 -21.12 -5.90 9.16
C ASP A 159 -21.56 -5.39 10.55
N ILE A 160 -22.87 -5.13 10.71
CA ILE A 160 -23.50 -4.82 12.01
C ILE A 160 -23.35 -6.00 12.98
N GLN A 161 -23.45 -7.24 12.47
CA GLN A 161 -23.32 -8.43 13.30
C GLN A 161 -21.88 -8.63 13.78
N VAL A 162 -20.87 -8.38 12.93
CA VAL A 162 -19.44 -8.43 13.32
C VAL A 162 -19.11 -7.38 14.37
N VAL A 163 -19.63 -6.15 14.21
CA VAL A 163 -19.49 -5.06 15.20
C VAL A 163 -20.15 -5.44 16.53
N ARG A 164 -21.35 -6.03 16.47
CA ARG A 164 -22.09 -6.48 17.66
C ARG A 164 -21.36 -7.62 18.39
N ASP A 165 -20.78 -8.55 17.65
CA ASP A 165 -20.00 -9.67 18.22
C ASP A 165 -18.67 -9.18 18.80
N GLY A 166 -18.02 -8.21 18.16
CA GLY A 166 -16.84 -7.51 18.70
C GLY A 166 -17.16 -6.76 19.99
N MET A 167 -18.28 -6.04 20.04
CA MET A 167 -18.76 -5.36 21.24
C MET A 167 -19.07 -6.36 22.37
N ARG A 168 -19.65 -7.52 22.03
CA ARG A 168 -19.98 -8.57 23.00
C ARG A 168 -18.73 -9.26 23.57
N LYS A 169 -17.67 -9.43 22.77
CA LYS A 169 -16.40 -10.04 23.19
C LYS A 169 -15.52 -9.10 24.00
N MET A 170 -15.44 -7.82 23.62
CA MET A 170 -14.54 -6.84 24.26
C MET A 170 -15.20 -6.07 25.41
N GLY A 171 -16.54 -6.07 25.48
CA GLY A 171 -17.30 -5.29 26.44
C GLY A 171 -17.48 -3.84 25.99
N LYS A 172 -18.61 -3.24 26.38
CA LYS A 172 -19.08 -1.93 25.88
C LYS A 172 -18.06 -0.81 26.03
N LYS A 173 -17.32 -0.77 27.16
CA LYS A 173 -16.35 0.29 27.45
C LYS A 173 -15.12 0.25 26.54
N ALA A 174 -14.49 -0.92 26.39
CA ALA A 174 -13.34 -1.10 25.51
C ALA A 174 -13.71 -0.96 24.02
N PHE A 175 -14.93 -1.35 23.65
CA PHE A 175 -15.43 -1.15 22.29
C PHE A 175 -15.61 0.34 21.95
N THR A 176 -16.20 1.13 22.85
CA THR A 176 -16.37 2.58 22.66
C THR A 176 -15.02 3.29 22.54
N ASP A 177 -14.05 2.94 23.39
CA ASP A 177 -12.72 3.58 23.37
C ASP A 177 -11.94 3.27 22.07
N ASN A 178 -12.10 2.07 21.51
CA ASN A 178 -11.38 1.65 20.30
C ASN A 178 -12.11 1.95 18.99
N PHE A 179 -13.44 1.92 18.95
CA PHE A 179 -14.22 1.92 17.70
C PHE A 179 -14.98 3.23 17.44
N ILE A 180 -15.36 3.98 18.50
CA ILE A 180 -16.04 5.28 18.33
C ILE A 180 -15.01 6.41 18.20
N ARG A 181 -13.86 6.30 18.89
CA ARG A 181 -12.76 7.28 18.71
C ARG A 181 -12.16 7.23 17.30
N SER A 182 -12.15 6.08 16.63
CA SER A 182 -11.66 5.94 15.26
C SER A 182 -12.64 6.44 14.18
N GLN A 183 -13.85 6.89 14.56
CA GLN A 183 -14.82 7.49 13.63
C GLN A 183 -15.08 8.98 13.89
N ALA A 184 -14.55 9.54 14.98
CA ALA A 184 -14.72 10.93 15.36
C ALA A 184 -13.46 11.78 15.10
N THR A 185 -12.58 11.35 14.21
CA THR A 185 -11.43 12.15 13.76
C THR A 185 -11.22 11.94 12.27
#